data_AF-A0AAU9C300-F1
#
_entry.id   AF-A0AAU9C300-F1
#
_cell.length_a   1.000
_cell.length_b   1.000
_cell.length_c   1.000
_cell.angle_alpha   90.00
_cell.angle_beta   90.00
_cell.angle_gamma   90.00
#
_symmetry.space_group_name_H-M   'P 1'
#
loop_
_entity.id
_entity.type
_entity.pdbx_description
1 polymer ?
#
loop_
_entity_poly.entity_id
_entity_poly.type
_entity_poly.pdbx_seq_one_letter_code
_entity_poly.pdbx_strand_id
1 'polypeptide(L)'
;MSIKHWIGFVVLGWAWGAAQAQPDYVRAVEQARPDAETLTKAREKVKKHKDLKIRDDIDATLPHFHRRTQEKVTRGETFCQRCHLPLPHQKSVRTRAFLNMHSRFIACATCHYRPQAKALDYHWLDYRSGRAVAGEGRLRTGTDTPASKPLDGWVKIAPFSGDEPVVPLPQEPWAEAIARRWREGDLEQRAELQARLHLPLEEKGPKCGDCHQEERPLLDLERLGASREQARLVYRHMIPQFFGRYRDEDQKIRIIDITQ
;
A
#
# COMPACT_ATOMS: atom_id res chain seq x y z
N MET A 1 5.49 74.40 -21.95
CA MET A 1 4.34 73.53 -21.58
C MET A 1 4.60 72.13 -22.10
N SER A 2 4.13 71.12 -21.35
CA SER A 2 4.14 69.67 -21.63
C SER A 2 5.28 68.87 -20.98
N ILE A 3 5.05 68.45 -19.73
CA ILE A 3 5.76 67.35 -19.06
C ILE A 3 4.89 66.11 -19.22
N LYS A 4 5.37 65.13 -20.01
CA LYS A 4 4.73 63.82 -20.16
C LYS A 4 5.07 62.95 -18.94
N HIS A 5 4.06 62.57 -18.17
CA HIS A 5 4.17 61.57 -17.10
C HIS A 5 4.11 60.17 -17.72
N TRP A 6 5.15 59.37 -17.49
CA TRP A 6 5.17 57.93 -17.75
C TRP A 6 4.87 57.23 -16.41
N ILE A 7 3.68 56.65 -16.27
CA ILE A 7 3.32 55.79 -15.14
C ILE A 7 3.66 54.36 -15.55
N GLY A 8 4.79 53.85 -15.05
CA GLY A 8 5.15 52.44 -15.15
C GLY A 8 4.33 51.62 -14.16
N PHE A 9 3.42 50.79 -14.66
CA PHE A 9 2.76 49.75 -13.88
C PHE A 9 3.75 48.58 -13.69
N VAL A 10 4.32 48.46 -12.50
CA VAL A 10 5.00 47.23 -12.08
C VAL A 10 3.92 46.25 -11.62
N VAL A 11 3.57 45.31 -12.49
CA VAL A 11 2.77 44.15 -12.10
C VAL A 11 3.69 43.20 -11.32
N LEU A 12 3.70 43.34 -10.00
CA LEU A 12 4.22 42.29 -9.10
C LEU A 12 3.25 41.10 -9.17
N GLY A 13 3.55 40.15 -10.05
CA GLY A 13 2.91 38.84 -10.07
C GLY A 13 3.35 38.05 -8.85
N TRP A 14 2.52 37.99 -7.82
CA TRP A 14 2.67 37.04 -6.73
C TRP A 14 2.27 35.67 -7.25
N ALA A 15 3.25 34.88 -7.68
CA ALA A 15 3.05 33.46 -7.92
C ALA A 15 2.83 32.78 -6.55
N TRP A 16 1.57 32.67 -6.13
CA TRP A 16 1.17 31.73 -5.09
C TRP A 16 1.29 30.31 -5.67
N GLY A 17 2.51 29.77 -5.63
CA GLY A 17 2.69 28.32 -5.68
C GLY A 17 2.09 27.76 -4.40
N ALA A 18 0.92 27.12 -4.50
CA ALA A 18 0.41 26.29 -3.42
C ALA A 18 1.48 25.23 -3.14
N ALA A 19 2.21 25.40 -2.03
CA ALA A 19 3.10 24.36 -1.54
C ALA A 19 2.21 23.16 -1.21
N GLN A 20 2.17 22.17 -2.09
CA GLN A 20 1.52 20.90 -1.79
C GLN A 20 2.21 20.34 -0.55
N ALA A 21 1.44 20.19 0.53
CA ALA A 21 1.96 19.65 1.77
C ALA A 21 2.49 18.23 1.48
N GLN A 22 3.73 17.96 1.86
CA GLN A 22 4.31 16.62 1.68
C GLN A 22 3.51 15.57 2.45
N PRO A 23 3.31 14.37 1.88
CA PRO A 23 2.64 13.27 2.57
C PRO A 23 3.27 12.96 3.94
N ASP A 24 2.44 12.60 4.92
CA ASP A 24 2.90 12.35 6.30
C ASP A 24 4.00 11.28 6.38
N TYR A 25 3.92 10.24 5.54
CA TYR A 25 4.97 9.21 5.45
C TYR A 25 6.31 9.79 4.99
N VAL A 26 6.31 10.68 3.98
CA VAL A 26 7.54 11.32 3.49
C VAL A 26 8.21 12.09 4.62
N ARG A 27 7.43 12.89 5.36
CA ARG A 27 7.93 13.63 6.52
C ARG A 27 8.52 12.69 7.59
N ALA A 28 7.85 11.57 7.87
CA ALA A 28 8.34 10.59 8.82
C ALA A 28 9.68 9.95 8.37
N VAL A 29 9.86 9.68 7.08
CA VAL A 29 11.12 9.18 6.51
C VAL A 29 12.24 10.23 6.56
N GLU A 30 11.91 11.50 6.33
CA GLU A 30 12.86 12.60 6.41
C GLU A 30 13.34 12.84 7.85
N GLN A 31 12.45 12.67 8.83
CA GLN A 31 12.72 12.80 10.25
C GLN A 31 13.32 11.53 10.87
N ALA A 32 13.22 10.37 10.21
CA ALA A 32 13.79 9.12 10.69
C ALA A 32 15.30 9.26 10.99
N ARG A 33 15.71 8.79 12.18
CA ARG A 33 17.11 8.72 12.61
C ARG A 33 17.43 7.28 13.03
N PRO A 34 17.79 6.41 12.07
CA PRO A 34 18.16 5.04 12.38
C PRO A 34 19.39 4.99 13.29
N ASP A 35 19.33 4.16 14.33
CA ASP A 35 20.49 3.89 15.18
C ASP A 35 21.48 2.91 14.51
N ALA A 36 22.61 2.67 15.17
CA ALA A 36 23.66 1.80 14.66
C ALA A 36 23.20 0.33 14.47
N GLU A 37 22.30 -0.15 15.35
CA GLU A 37 21.74 -1.50 15.26
C GLU A 37 20.84 -1.63 14.02
N THR A 38 19.97 -0.64 13.79
CA THR A 38 19.07 -0.56 12.64
C THR A 38 19.86 -0.51 11.34
N LEU A 39 20.92 0.30 11.28
CA LEU A 39 21.79 0.37 10.09
C LEU A 39 22.53 -0.95 9.84
N THR A 40 22.98 -1.63 10.90
CA THR A 40 23.62 -2.94 10.78
C THR A 40 22.65 -3.98 10.21
N LYS A 41 21.42 -4.03 10.75
CA LYS A 41 20.35 -4.89 10.22
C LYS A 41 20.00 -4.54 8.77
N ALA A 42 19.98 -3.26 8.43
CA ALA A 42 19.71 -2.78 7.07
C ALA A 42 20.79 -3.24 6.07
N ARG A 43 22.07 -3.12 6.42
CA ARG A 43 23.19 -3.63 5.60
C ARG A 43 23.04 -5.13 5.31
N GLU A 44 22.72 -5.90 6.34
CA GLU A 44 22.53 -7.35 6.19
C GLU A 44 21.33 -7.67 5.29
N LYS A 45 20.23 -6.92 5.39
CA LYS A 45 19.09 -7.04 4.47
C LYS A 45 19.47 -6.69 3.03
N VAL A 46 20.20 -5.59 2.81
CA VAL A 46 20.65 -5.16 1.48
C VAL A 46 21.59 -6.17 0.84
N LYS A 47 22.55 -6.75 1.59
CA LYS A 47 23.45 -7.80 1.08
C LYS A 47 22.69 -9.06 0.65
N LYS A 48 21.60 -9.40 1.36
CA LYS A 48 20.77 -10.58 1.09
C LYS A 48 19.69 -10.32 0.04
N HIS A 49 19.44 -9.05 -0.30
CA HIS A 49 18.45 -8.66 -1.28
C HIS A 49 18.86 -9.20 -2.66
N LYS A 50 17.90 -9.86 -3.32
CA LYS A 50 18.06 -10.35 -4.69
C LYS A 50 16.96 -9.74 -5.52
N ASP A 51 17.34 -9.06 -6.61
CA ASP A 51 16.36 -8.59 -7.59
C ASP A 51 15.73 -9.79 -8.27
N LEU A 52 14.45 -10.02 -7.95
CA LEU A 52 13.66 -11.08 -8.55
C LEU A 52 13.12 -10.58 -9.90
N LYS A 53 13.69 -11.10 -11.00
CA LYS A 53 13.13 -10.90 -12.33
C LYS A 53 12.00 -11.92 -12.55
N ILE A 54 10.78 -11.43 -12.75
CA ILE A 54 9.69 -12.27 -13.19
C ILE A 54 10.00 -12.70 -14.63
N ARG A 55 10.07 -14.00 -14.85
CA ARG A 55 10.23 -14.59 -16.17
C ARG A 55 8.89 -14.57 -16.88
N ASP A 56 8.69 -13.60 -17.76
CA ASP A 56 7.47 -13.48 -18.58
C ASP A 56 7.46 -14.51 -19.73
N ASP A 57 8.63 -15.03 -20.10
CA ASP A 57 8.83 -16.06 -21.13
C ASP A 57 8.34 -17.44 -20.72
N ILE A 58 8.23 -17.73 -19.41
CA ILE A 58 7.88 -19.07 -18.94
C ILE A 58 6.49 -19.49 -19.42
N ASP A 59 5.53 -18.56 -19.49
CA ASP A 59 4.18 -18.86 -19.96
C ASP A 59 4.15 -19.25 -21.45
N ALA A 60 5.11 -18.79 -22.24
CA ALA A 60 5.24 -19.20 -23.65
C ALA A 60 5.69 -20.66 -23.79
N THR A 61 6.44 -21.17 -22.82
CA THR A 61 6.94 -22.55 -22.78
C THR A 61 6.00 -23.53 -22.07
N LEU A 62 4.98 -23.03 -21.37
CA LEU A 62 4.06 -23.86 -20.60
C LEU A 62 2.83 -24.28 -21.43
N PRO A 63 2.32 -25.52 -21.24
CA PRO A 63 1.02 -25.92 -21.76
C PRO A 63 -0.07 -24.95 -21.30
N HIS A 64 -1.11 -24.76 -22.12
CA HIS A 64 -2.17 -23.78 -21.88
C HIS A 64 -2.76 -23.80 -20.46
N PHE A 65 -2.92 -24.99 -19.86
CA PHE A 65 -3.49 -25.16 -18.52
C PHE A 65 -2.54 -24.80 -17.37
N HIS A 66 -1.24 -24.68 -17.62
CA HIS A 66 -0.22 -24.25 -16.65
C HIS A 66 0.22 -22.81 -16.85
N ARG A 67 -0.26 -22.12 -17.89
CA ARG A 67 0.05 -20.71 -18.09
C ARG A 67 -0.56 -19.91 -16.96
N ARG A 68 0.21 -18.98 -16.41
CA ARG A 68 -0.30 -18.03 -15.43
C ARG A 68 -1.40 -17.19 -16.08
N THR A 69 -2.37 -16.77 -15.29
CA THR A 69 -3.36 -15.80 -15.74
C THR A 69 -2.62 -14.51 -16.09
N GLN A 70 -2.76 -14.02 -17.33
CA GLN A 70 -2.07 -12.81 -17.82
C GLN A 70 -2.57 -11.50 -17.15
N GLU A 71 -3.47 -11.61 -16.18
CA GLU A 71 -3.98 -10.45 -15.47
C GLU A 71 -2.84 -9.83 -14.66
N LYS A 72 -2.36 -8.68 -15.14
CA LYS A 72 -1.33 -7.91 -14.45
C LYS A 72 -1.82 -7.59 -13.05
N VAL A 73 -1.21 -8.23 -12.05
CA VAL A 73 -1.38 -7.92 -10.62
C VAL A 73 -0.97 -6.46 -10.31
N THR A 74 -0.38 -5.76 -11.29
CA THR A 74 0.23 -4.43 -11.20
C THR A 74 -0.63 -3.26 -11.64
N ARG A 75 -1.95 -3.38 -11.86
CA ARG A 75 -2.77 -2.16 -11.95
C ARG A 75 -2.85 -1.51 -10.55
N GLY A 76 -2.67 -0.19 -10.48
CA GLY A 76 -2.63 0.56 -9.22
C GLY A 76 -1.39 0.28 -8.38
N GLU A 77 -0.19 0.36 -8.97
CA GLU A 77 1.05 0.16 -8.21
C GLU A 77 1.13 1.16 -7.03
N THR A 78 1.50 0.66 -5.85
CA THR A 78 1.80 1.52 -4.71
C THR A 78 3.26 1.99 -4.77
N PHE A 79 3.60 3.06 -4.07
CA PHE A 79 4.99 3.48 -3.91
C PHE A 79 5.90 2.31 -3.45
N CYS A 80 5.43 1.47 -2.53
CA CYS A 80 6.17 0.32 -2.02
C CYS A 80 6.55 -0.68 -3.13
N GLN A 81 5.72 -0.79 -4.17
CA GLN A 81 5.94 -1.71 -5.29
C GLN A 81 7.00 -1.22 -6.29
N ARG A 82 7.57 -0.02 -6.08
CA ARG A 82 8.79 0.42 -6.79
C ARG A 82 10.02 -0.40 -6.42
N CYS A 83 10.01 -1.02 -5.23
CA CYS A 83 11.10 -1.87 -4.74
C CYS A 83 10.62 -3.29 -4.37
N HIS A 84 9.35 -3.47 -4.03
CA HIS A 84 8.77 -4.76 -3.65
C HIS A 84 7.93 -5.39 -4.77
N LEU A 85 7.84 -6.71 -4.77
CA LEU A 85 6.96 -7.42 -5.68
C LEU A 85 5.47 -7.14 -5.37
N PRO A 86 4.57 -7.25 -6.36
CA PRO A 86 3.14 -7.06 -6.14
C PRO A 86 2.51 -8.03 -5.13
N LEU A 87 3.12 -9.21 -4.98
CA LEU A 87 2.78 -10.23 -4.01
C LEU A 87 3.94 -10.41 -3.00
N PRO A 88 4.11 -9.46 -2.05
CA PRO A 88 5.31 -9.39 -1.21
C PRO A 88 5.32 -10.41 -0.06
N HIS A 89 4.17 -10.99 0.29
CA HIS A 89 4.07 -11.88 1.44
C HIS A 89 4.46 -13.29 1.03
N GLN A 90 5.70 -13.71 1.29
CA GLN A 90 6.24 -14.99 0.82
C GLN A 90 6.59 -15.99 1.93
N LYS A 91 6.59 -15.56 3.19
CA LYS A 91 7.18 -16.30 4.32
C LYS A 91 6.53 -17.67 4.58
N SER A 92 5.20 -17.75 4.64
CA SER A 92 4.45 -18.99 4.88
C SER A 92 3.36 -19.19 3.83
N VAL A 93 2.86 -20.43 3.70
CA VAL A 93 1.73 -20.76 2.80
C VAL A 93 0.50 -19.94 3.18
N ARG A 94 0.20 -19.84 4.48
CA ARG A 94 -0.93 -19.07 5.02
C ARG A 94 -0.83 -17.59 4.63
N THR A 95 0.30 -16.96 4.94
CA THR A 95 0.51 -15.54 4.65
C THR A 95 0.50 -15.27 3.15
N ARG A 96 1.06 -16.19 2.33
CA ARG A 96 0.96 -16.14 0.86
C ARG A 96 -0.47 -16.23 0.34
N ALA A 97 -1.29 -17.11 0.89
CA ALA A 97 -2.64 -17.36 0.39
C ALA A 97 -3.60 -16.20 0.71
N PHE A 98 -3.50 -15.63 1.91
CA PHE A 98 -4.48 -14.65 2.40
C PHE A 98 -4.03 -13.20 2.25
N LEU A 99 -2.78 -12.85 2.60
CA LEU A 99 -2.37 -11.44 2.61
C LEU A 99 -2.08 -10.89 1.20
N ASN A 100 -1.61 -11.74 0.29
CA ASN A 100 -1.42 -11.34 -1.12
C ASN A 100 -2.75 -11.09 -1.85
N MET A 101 -3.88 -11.60 -1.36
CA MET A 101 -5.19 -11.22 -1.89
C MET A 101 -5.58 -9.80 -1.46
N HIS A 102 -5.23 -9.40 -0.24
CA HIS A 102 -5.51 -8.05 0.27
C HIS A 102 -4.74 -6.98 -0.50
N SER A 103 -3.51 -7.25 -0.95
CA SER A 103 -2.71 -6.28 -1.72
C SER A 103 -3.35 -5.87 -3.05
N ARG A 104 -4.36 -6.61 -3.54
CA ARG A 104 -5.16 -6.23 -4.71
C ARG A 104 -6.10 -5.05 -4.43
N PHE A 105 -6.67 -4.98 -3.22
CA PHE A 105 -7.71 -4.02 -2.84
C PHE A 105 -7.26 -2.99 -1.81
N ILE A 106 -6.18 -3.26 -1.09
CA ILE A 106 -5.71 -2.47 0.05
C ILE A 106 -4.25 -2.08 -0.21
N ALA A 107 -3.94 -0.79 0.00
CA ALA A 107 -2.59 -0.27 -0.12
C ALA A 107 -1.69 -0.81 1.01
N CYS A 108 -0.40 -1.01 0.74
CA CYS A 108 0.55 -1.52 1.73
C CYS A 108 0.58 -0.66 3.01
N ALA A 109 0.46 0.66 2.84
CA ALA A 109 0.45 1.63 3.93
C ALA A 109 -0.74 1.48 4.88
N THR A 110 -1.88 0.96 4.41
CA THR A 110 -3.05 0.69 5.26
C THR A 110 -2.72 -0.28 6.39
N CYS A 111 -1.84 -1.24 6.12
CA CYS A 111 -1.40 -2.23 7.10
C CYS A 111 -0.11 -1.82 7.81
N HIS A 112 0.85 -1.23 7.10
CA HIS A 112 2.21 -1.05 7.59
C HIS A 112 2.53 0.37 8.09
N TYR A 113 1.80 1.41 7.67
CA TYR A 113 2.02 2.77 8.18
C TYR A 113 0.95 3.14 9.20
N ARG A 114 1.31 3.07 10.48
CA ARG A 114 0.39 3.23 11.62
C ARG A 114 0.99 4.20 12.65
N PRO A 115 1.00 5.51 12.37
CA PRO A 115 1.51 6.50 13.32
C PRO A 115 0.67 6.48 14.61
N GLN A 116 1.30 6.28 15.76
CA GLN A 116 0.58 6.26 17.04
C GLN A 116 0.02 7.64 17.43
N ALA A 117 0.69 8.71 17.00
CA ALA A 117 0.35 10.08 17.35
C ALA A 117 -0.86 10.64 16.59
N LYS A 118 -1.38 9.92 15.59
CA LYS A 118 -2.40 10.44 14.67
C LYS A 118 -3.32 9.35 14.18
N ALA A 119 -4.63 9.57 14.33
CA ALA A 119 -5.64 8.74 13.69
C ALA A 119 -5.63 8.99 12.17
N LEU A 120 -5.76 7.92 11.40
CA LEU A 120 -5.84 7.97 9.94
C LEU A 120 -7.26 7.66 9.50
N ASP A 121 -7.75 8.39 8.50
CA ASP A 121 -8.95 8.03 7.77
C ASP A 121 -8.58 7.07 6.64
N TYR A 122 -9.56 6.30 6.15
CA TYR A 122 -9.35 5.35 5.06
C TYR A 122 -10.35 5.61 3.94
N HIS A 123 -9.84 5.78 2.72
CA HIS A 123 -10.64 6.02 1.53
C HIS A 123 -10.15 5.18 0.35
N TRP A 124 -11.00 5.02 -0.65
CA TRP A 124 -10.59 4.49 -1.94
C TRP A 124 -9.76 5.54 -2.69
N LEU A 125 -8.48 5.28 -2.91
CA LEU A 125 -7.55 6.14 -3.65
C LEU A 125 -7.40 5.63 -5.09
N ASP A 126 -7.63 6.51 -6.07
CA ASP A 126 -7.24 6.25 -7.46
C ASP A 126 -5.77 6.65 -7.67
N TYR A 127 -4.91 5.67 -7.89
CA TYR A 127 -3.47 5.87 -8.06
C TYR A 127 -3.07 6.60 -9.35
N ARG A 128 -4.00 6.82 -10.29
CA ARG A 128 -3.76 7.66 -11.48
C ARG A 128 -3.88 9.14 -11.16
N SER A 129 -4.94 9.49 -10.42
CA SER A 129 -5.30 10.89 -10.15
C SER A 129 -4.77 11.40 -8.81
N GLY A 130 -4.43 10.49 -7.88
CA GLY A 130 -4.07 10.85 -6.51
C GLY A 130 -5.24 11.22 -5.63
N ARG A 131 -6.48 11.03 -6.10
CA ARG A 131 -7.68 11.51 -5.41
C ARG A 131 -8.46 10.37 -4.79
N ALA A 132 -9.11 10.69 -3.66
CA ALA A 132 -10.16 9.85 -3.12
C ALA A 132 -11.31 9.74 -4.13
N VAL A 133 -11.91 8.55 -4.22
CA VAL A 133 -13.06 8.26 -5.07
C VAL A 133 -14.18 7.63 -4.24
N ALA A 134 -15.40 7.78 -4.74
CA ALA A 134 -16.59 7.21 -4.12
C ALA A 134 -16.50 5.68 -4.01
N GLY A 135 -17.00 5.14 -2.90
CA GLY A 135 -16.87 3.72 -2.52
C GLY A 135 -18.05 2.85 -2.92
N GLU A 136 -19.18 3.43 -3.28
CA GLU A 136 -20.42 2.72 -3.57
C GLU A 136 -20.21 1.68 -4.67
N GLY A 137 -20.60 0.44 -4.38
CA GLY A 137 -20.45 -0.68 -5.31
C GLY A 137 -19.01 -1.13 -5.54
N ARG A 138 -18.02 -0.64 -4.77
CA ARG A 138 -16.63 -1.11 -4.85
C ARG A 138 -16.37 -2.34 -4.00
N LEU A 139 -17.01 -2.45 -2.84
CA LEU A 139 -16.96 -3.68 -2.03
C LEU A 139 -17.87 -4.75 -2.64
N ARG A 140 -17.36 -5.97 -2.79
CA ARG A 140 -18.07 -7.11 -3.39
C ARG A 140 -17.97 -8.31 -2.46
N THR A 141 -19.09 -8.97 -2.21
CA THR A 141 -19.21 -10.13 -1.30
C THR A 141 -19.40 -11.46 -2.03
N GLY A 142 -19.16 -11.49 -3.34
CA GLY A 142 -19.14 -12.73 -4.14
C GLY A 142 -20.50 -13.21 -4.68
N THR A 143 -21.61 -12.56 -4.33
CA THR A 143 -22.95 -12.82 -4.90
C THR A 143 -23.17 -12.16 -6.27
N ASP A 144 -22.29 -11.23 -6.66
CA ASP A 144 -22.59 -10.27 -7.74
C ASP A 144 -21.73 -10.50 -9.01
N THR A 145 -20.52 -11.07 -8.88
CA THR A 145 -19.56 -11.40 -9.97
C THR A 145 -18.37 -12.16 -9.35
N PRO A 146 -17.52 -12.90 -10.11
CA PRO A 146 -16.33 -13.54 -9.54
C PRO A 146 -15.41 -12.52 -8.86
N ALA A 147 -15.16 -12.71 -7.56
CA ALA A 147 -14.28 -11.86 -6.74
C ALA A 147 -12.80 -11.84 -7.18
N SER A 148 -12.47 -12.53 -8.28
CA SER A 148 -11.12 -12.65 -8.81
C SER A 148 -10.63 -11.39 -9.54
N LYS A 149 -11.50 -10.40 -9.82
CA LYS A 149 -11.15 -9.17 -10.52
C LYS A 149 -11.56 -7.91 -9.73
N PRO A 150 -10.62 -7.02 -9.35
CA PRO A 150 -10.97 -5.68 -8.90
C PRO A 150 -11.75 -4.97 -10.00
N LEU A 151 -12.83 -4.26 -9.65
CA LEU A 151 -13.62 -3.44 -10.59
C LEU A 151 -12.74 -2.46 -11.36
N ASP A 152 -11.79 -1.88 -10.65
CA ASP A 152 -10.75 -1.03 -11.20
C ASP A 152 -9.45 -1.29 -10.42
N GLY A 153 -8.48 -1.92 -11.07
CA GLY A 153 -7.19 -2.24 -10.44
C GLY A 153 -6.41 -1.00 -9.99
N TRP A 154 -6.74 0.20 -10.49
CA TRP A 154 -6.10 1.45 -10.09
C TRP A 154 -6.56 1.99 -8.73
N VAL A 155 -7.60 1.40 -8.14
CA VAL A 155 -8.23 1.93 -6.93
C VAL A 155 -8.02 0.97 -5.76
N LYS A 156 -7.49 1.48 -4.65
CA LYS A 156 -7.27 0.70 -3.41
C LYS A 156 -7.68 1.50 -2.18
N ILE A 157 -8.07 0.81 -1.12
CA ILE A 157 -8.24 1.40 0.21
C ILE A 157 -6.86 1.82 0.72
N ALA A 158 -6.66 3.12 0.91
CA ALA A 158 -5.41 3.72 1.36
C ALA A 158 -5.66 4.63 2.58
N PRO A 159 -4.63 4.89 3.41
CA PRO A 159 -4.75 5.82 4.52
C PRO A 159 -4.64 7.27 4.06
N PHE A 160 -5.39 8.14 4.72
CA PHE A 160 -5.46 9.57 4.49
C PHE A 160 -5.26 10.35 5.80
N SER A 161 -4.77 11.58 5.65
CA SER A 161 -4.72 12.59 6.69
C SER A 161 -5.54 13.79 6.20
N GLY A 162 -6.78 13.91 6.66
CA GLY A 162 -7.73 14.83 6.02
C GLY A 162 -7.99 14.36 4.59
N ASP A 163 -7.89 15.26 3.61
CA ASP A 163 -8.16 14.96 2.21
C ASP A 163 -6.95 14.43 1.42
N GLU A 164 -5.78 14.34 2.06
CA GLU A 164 -4.52 13.98 1.40
C GLU A 164 -4.08 12.54 1.73
N PRO A 165 -3.61 11.76 0.73
CA PRO A 165 -3.07 10.43 0.97
C PRO A 165 -1.78 10.53 1.80
N VAL A 166 -1.59 9.63 2.76
CA VAL A 166 -0.41 9.69 3.65
C VAL A 166 0.87 9.18 3.01
N VAL A 167 0.77 8.44 1.92
CA VAL A 167 1.91 7.93 1.14
C VAL A 167 1.93 8.56 -0.25
N PRO A 168 3.13 8.81 -0.81
CA PRO A 168 3.26 9.38 -2.14
C PRO A 168 2.79 8.39 -3.21
N LEU A 169 2.33 8.92 -4.33
CA LEU A 169 2.05 8.13 -5.52
C LEU A 169 3.36 7.63 -6.16
N PRO A 170 3.35 6.48 -6.84
CA PRO A 170 4.56 5.91 -7.44
C PRO A 170 5.18 6.79 -8.55
N GLN A 171 4.38 7.65 -9.19
CA GLN A 171 4.80 8.59 -10.24
C GLN A 171 5.28 9.95 -9.71
N GLU A 172 5.22 10.19 -8.40
CA GLU A 172 5.71 11.46 -7.85
C GLU A 172 7.24 11.55 -7.91
N PRO A 173 7.82 12.75 -8.09
CA PRO A 173 9.27 12.94 -8.17
C PRO A 173 10.04 12.37 -6.97
N TRP A 174 9.45 12.42 -5.78
CA TRP A 174 10.04 11.84 -4.58
C TRP A 174 10.16 10.31 -4.70
N ALA A 175 9.09 9.64 -5.14
CA ALA A 175 9.08 8.19 -5.33
C ALA A 175 10.10 7.74 -6.40
N GLU A 176 10.22 8.50 -7.50
CA GLU A 176 11.21 8.25 -8.54
C GLU A 176 12.65 8.43 -8.04
N ALA A 177 12.90 9.49 -7.26
CA ALA A 177 14.20 9.76 -6.67
C ALA A 177 14.62 8.64 -5.70
N ILE A 178 13.70 8.13 -4.88
CA ILE A 178 13.95 6.99 -3.98
C ILE A 178 14.30 5.74 -4.78
N ALA A 179 13.50 5.40 -5.80
CA ALA A 179 13.75 4.24 -6.65
C ALA A 179 15.10 4.36 -7.39
N ARG A 180 15.47 5.56 -7.83
CA ARG A 180 16.77 5.84 -8.44
C ARG A 180 17.91 5.63 -7.45
N ARG A 181 17.82 6.22 -6.24
CA ARG A 181 18.82 6.06 -5.18
C ARG A 181 18.99 4.59 -4.80
N TRP A 182 17.93 3.80 -4.77
CA TRP A 182 18.03 2.36 -4.54
C TRP A 182 18.82 1.65 -5.64
N ARG A 183 18.56 1.96 -6.92
CA ARG A 183 19.27 1.32 -8.05
C ARG A 183 20.73 1.72 -8.14
N GLU A 184 21.03 3.00 -7.98
CA GLU A 184 22.36 3.56 -8.25
C GLU A 184 23.25 3.61 -7.01
N GLY A 185 22.66 3.58 -5.81
CA GLY A 185 23.41 3.73 -4.57
C GLY A 185 24.31 2.55 -4.24
N ASP A 186 25.40 2.83 -3.53
CA ASP A 186 26.26 1.81 -2.93
C ASP A 186 25.59 1.10 -1.72
N LEU A 187 26.29 0.14 -1.12
CA LEU A 187 25.77 -0.62 0.01
C LEU A 187 25.35 0.27 1.20
N GLU A 188 26.13 1.30 1.52
CA GLU A 188 25.87 2.17 2.67
C GLU A 188 24.69 3.10 2.37
N GLN A 189 24.66 3.69 1.17
CA GLN A 189 23.57 4.53 0.71
C GLN A 189 22.24 3.77 0.66
N ARG A 190 22.26 2.50 0.20
CA ARG A 190 21.10 1.61 0.20
C ARG A 190 20.69 1.20 1.61
N ALA A 191 21.64 0.92 2.50
CA ALA A 191 21.34 0.56 3.88
C ALA A 191 20.70 1.74 4.64
N GLU A 192 21.23 2.95 4.48
CA GLU A 192 20.64 4.15 5.06
C GLU A 192 19.23 4.39 4.51
N LEU A 193 19.06 4.27 3.19
CA LEU A 193 17.76 4.41 2.53
C LEU A 193 16.76 3.37 3.04
N GLN A 194 17.16 2.09 3.10
CA GLN A 194 16.32 0.99 3.58
C GLN A 194 15.91 1.24 5.03
N ALA A 195 16.85 1.62 5.90
CA ALA A 195 16.58 1.90 7.30
C ALA A 195 15.58 3.04 7.46
N ARG A 196 15.79 4.17 6.77
CA ARG A 196 14.92 5.35 6.87
C ARG A 196 13.52 5.12 6.33
N LEU A 197 13.38 4.40 5.21
CA LEU A 197 12.08 4.09 4.62
C LEU A 197 11.24 3.16 5.50
N HIS A 198 11.88 2.22 6.21
CA HIS A 198 11.18 1.21 6.99
C HIS A 198 11.00 1.57 8.46
N LEU A 199 11.75 2.55 8.99
CA LEU A 199 11.62 2.96 10.40
C LEU A 199 10.21 3.45 10.77
N PRO A 200 9.49 4.22 9.93
CA PRO A 200 8.13 4.64 10.22
C PRO A 200 7.07 3.53 10.03
N LEU A 201 7.47 2.34 9.59
CA LEU A 201 6.57 1.25 9.26
C LEU A 201 6.60 0.16 10.33
N GLU A 202 5.44 -0.42 10.60
CA GLU A 202 5.36 -1.64 11.40
C GLU A 202 5.83 -2.84 10.57
N GLU A 203 6.73 -3.64 11.14
CA GLU A 203 7.22 -4.86 10.49
C GLU A 203 6.08 -5.88 10.27
N LYS A 204 5.15 -5.94 11.22
CA LYS A 204 3.94 -6.77 11.16
C LYS A 204 2.75 -5.85 11.01
N GLY A 205 1.88 -6.15 10.05
CA GLY A 205 0.60 -5.46 9.91
C GLY A 205 -0.42 -5.89 10.99
N PRO A 206 -1.65 -5.33 10.94
CA PRO A 206 -2.76 -5.77 11.76
C PRO A 206 -3.00 -7.27 11.69
N LYS A 207 -3.50 -7.82 12.80
CA LYS A 207 -4.04 -9.17 12.84
C LYS A 207 -5.36 -9.21 12.08
N CYS A 208 -5.78 -10.41 11.64
CA CYS A 208 -7.05 -10.58 10.93
C CYS A 208 -8.24 -10.01 11.72
N GLY A 209 -8.27 -10.20 13.04
CA GLY A 209 -9.33 -9.70 13.92
C GLY A 209 -9.39 -8.18 14.07
N ASP A 210 -8.32 -7.45 13.72
CA ASP A 210 -8.35 -5.98 13.79
C ASP A 210 -9.26 -5.40 12.70
N CYS A 211 -9.37 -6.07 11.55
CA CYS A 211 -10.28 -5.68 10.45
C CYS A 211 -11.58 -6.49 10.44
N HIS A 212 -11.50 -7.79 10.79
CA HIS A 212 -12.62 -8.71 10.76
C HIS A 212 -13.30 -8.82 12.13
N GLN A 213 -13.86 -7.70 12.58
CA GLN A 213 -14.66 -7.61 13.80
C GLN A 213 -15.73 -6.51 13.65
N GLU A 214 -16.77 -6.54 14.48
CA GLU A 214 -17.87 -5.58 14.39
C GLU A 214 -17.75 -4.39 15.36
N GLU A 215 -17.12 -4.57 16.51
CA GLU A 215 -17.14 -3.56 17.57
C GLU A 215 -16.32 -2.32 17.21
N ARG A 216 -15.09 -2.54 16.71
CA ARG A 216 -14.18 -1.45 16.34
C ARG A 216 -13.26 -1.88 15.19
N PRO A 217 -13.80 -2.18 14.00
CA PRO A 217 -12.98 -2.57 12.88
C PRO A 217 -12.00 -1.46 12.51
N LEU A 218 -10.79 -1.85 12.11
CA LEU A 218 -9.77 -0.93 11.60
C LEU A 218 -10.28 -0.18 10.35
N LEU A 219 -11.04 -0.86 9.51
CA LEU A 219 -11.65 -0.29 8.31
C LEU A 219 -13.17 -0.22 8.50
N ASP A 220 -13.69 1.00 8.54
CA ASP A 220 -15.13 1.23 8.49
C ASP A 220 -15.63 1.01 7.06
N LEU A 221 -16.10 -0.21 6.79
CA LEU A 221 -16.56 -0.63 5.47
C LEU A 221 -17.81 0.13 5.02
N GLU A 222 -18.67 0.56 5.94
CA GLU A 222 -19.86 1.35 5.59
C GLU A 222 -19.45 2.74 5.12
N ARG A 223 -18.49 3.40 5.81
CA ARG A 223 -17.87 4.65 5.32
C ARG A 223 -17.11 4.46 4.01
N LEU A 224 -16.66 3.24 3.71
CA LEU A 224 -16.05 2.86 2.43
C LEU A 224 -17.08 2.47 1.36
N GLY A 225 -18.38 2.71 1.59
CA GLY A 225 -19.45 2.53 0.60
C GLY A 225 -20.05 1.11 0.54
N ALA A 226 -19.79 0.28 1.54
CA ALA A 226 -20.47 -0.99 1.72
C ALA A 226 -21.89 -0.80 2.28
N SER A 227 -22.82 -1.65 1.88
CA SER A 227 -24.04 -1.81 2.66
C SER A 227 -23.74 -2.46 4.02
N ARG A 228 -24.61 -2.25 5.01
CA ARG A 228 -24.50 -2.89 6.32
C ARG A 228 -24.39 -4.42 6.23
N GLU A 229 -25.09 -5.03 5.28
CA GLU A 229 -25.01 -6.48 5.05
C GLU A 229 -23.65 -6.88 4.48
N GLN A 230 -23.13 -6.12 3.49
CA GLN A 230 -21.81 -6.38 2.94
C GLN A 230 -20.70 -6.24 3.99
N ALA A 231 -20.77 -5.19 4.81
CA ALA A 231 -19.85 -4.95 5.90
C ALA A 231 -19.88 -6.11 6.90
N ARG A 232 -21.08 -6.56 7.32
CA ARG A 232 -21.26 -7.69 8.23
C ARG A 232 -20.69 -8.99 7.69
N LEU A 233 -20.86 -9.29 6.40
CA LEU A 233 -20.28 -10.49 5.76
C LEU A 233 -18.75 -10.49 5.82
N VAL A 234 -18.12 -9.33 5.65
CA VAL A 234 -16.67 -9.20 5.78
C VAL A 234 -16.24 -9.28 7.24
N TYR A 235 -16.88 -8.54 8.16
CA TYR A 235 -16.52 -8.53 9.57
C TYR A 235 -16.66 -9.91 10.23
N ARG A 236 -17.70 -10.67 9.86
CA ARG A 236 -17.97 -12.00 10.42
C ARG A 236 -17.39 -13.15 9.58
N HIS A 237 -16.46 -12.86 8.68
CA HIS A 237 -15.91 -13.89 7.80
C HIS A 237 -15.27 -15.03 8.60
N MET A 238 -15.62 -16.29 8.27
CA MET A 238 -15.19 -17.46 9.06
C MET A 238 -13.68 -17.68 9.05
N ILE A 239 -13.00 -17.42 7.93
CA ILE A 239 -11.54 -17.63 7.79
C ILE A 239 -10.73 -16.89 8.88
N PRO A 240 -10.89 -15.57 9.10
CA PRO A 240 -10.29 -14.85 10.23
C PRO A 240 -10.58 -15.46 11.60
N GLN A 241 -11.83 -15.85 11.86
CA GLN A 241 -12.25 -16.43 13.15
C GLN A 241 -11.58 -17.78 13.39
N PHE A 242 -11.55 -18.61 12.35
CA PHE A 242 -10.86 -19.88 12.34
C PHE A 242 -9.37 -19.68 12.66
N PHE A 243 -8.71 -18.76 11.97
CA PHE A 243 -7.30 -18.45 12.18
C PHE A 243 -6.97 -17.80 13.52
N GLY A 244 -7.92 -17.11 14.14
CA GLY A 244 -7.78 -16.61 15.52
C GLY A 244 -7.58 -17.73 16.55
N ARG A 245 -7.95 -18.97 16.22
CA ARG A 245 -7.78 -20.15 17.09
C ARG A 245 -6.37 -20.73 17.04
N TYR A 246 -5.55 -20.35 16.06
CA TYR A 246 -4.20 -20.88 15.85
C TYR A 246 -3.16 -19.91 16.41
N ARG A 247 -2.28 -20.41 17.28
CA ARG A 247 -1.20 -19.62 17.88
C ARG A 247 0.00 -19.43 16.95
N ASP A 248 0.21 -20.36 16.02
CA ASP A 248 1.33 -20.36 15.08
C ASP A 248 0.84 -20.23 13.62
N GLU A 249 1.50 -19.38 12.84
CA GLU A 249 1.23 -19.16 11.42
C GLU A 249 1.68 -20.33 10.54
N ASP A 250 2.60 -21.16 11.05
CA ASP A 250 3.15 -22.35 10.38
C ASP A 250 2.41 -23.64 10.77
N GLN A 251 1.40 -23.55 11.65
CA GLN A 251 0.58 -24.71 12.01
C GLN A 251 -0.17 -25.24 10.78
N LYS A 252 -0.06 -26.55 10.53
CA LYS A 252 -0.72 -27.21 9.39
C LYS A 252 -2.24 -27.03 9.49
N ILE A 253 -2.82 -26.39 8.48
CA ILE A 253 -4.27 -26.26 8.32
C ILE A 253 -4.77 -27.56 7.69
N ARG A 254 -5.67 -28.29 8.36
CA ARG A 254 -6.29 -29.47 7.75
C ARG A 254 -7.56 -29.03 7.05
N ILE A 255 -7.85 -29.64 5.89
CA ILE A 255 -9.06 -29.33 5.10
C ILE A 255 -10.34 -29.45 5.93
N ILE A 256 -10.41 -30.44 6.82
CA ILE A 256 -11.57 -30.62 7.72
C ILE A 256 -11.81 -29.43 8.64
N ASP A 257 -10.76 -28.67 8.94
CA ASP A 257 -10.83 -27.52 9.82
C ASP A 257 -11.41 -26.28 9.08
N ILE A 258 -11.48 -26.28 7.74
CA ILE A 258 -12.02 -25.18 6.90
C ILE A 258 -13.48 -25.43 6.46
N THR A 259 -13.92 -26.70 6.41
CA THR A 259 -15.21 -27.10 5.83
C THR A 259 -16.32 -27.37 6.85
N GLN A 260 -16.12 -27.00 8.12
CA GLN A 260 -17.11 -27.06 9.20
C GLN A 260 -17.55 -25.65 9.58
#